data_AF-K7Z4R8-F1
#
_entry.id   AF-K7Z4R8-F1
#
_cell.length_a   1.000
_cell.length_b   1.000
_cell.length_c   1.000
_cell.angle_alpha   90.00
_cell.angle_beta   90.00
_cell.angle_gamma   90.00
#
_symmetry.space_group_name_H-M   'P 1'
#
loop_
_entity.id
_entity.type
_entity.pdbx_description
1 polymer ?
#
loop_
_entity_poly.entity_id
_entity_poly.type
_entity_poly.pdbx_seq_one_letter_code
_entity_poly.pdbx_strand_id
1 'polypeptide(L)'
;EVPVAAQIVKGISDGCRAANCALVGGETAEMPSVYEIGKYDIAGYCVGIIEKGNELPKFDLYEEGDLLVALPSSGLHCAGFNAILNYIKKFDIDLNKKSEFGDRNKTLAQQLAETSYIYVSNVLQLIHSKAIKAVAHITSGLLIDVSRIIPTNFEVCLDFNSLEIPEIFPWLAAKLKLKPDTLLENLNCGVGMVMVVSKTNTNWREQLRDAVCLGTLKSRSSSPQVRVRNFAETLEKLTAKYGAIGSNELKETHHRALQATLTQKSEARSETYKTQSGKRLTEVPKTFTDPIMIMGTDGVGTKIKIAQQTKRNCSVGIDLVAMCVND
;
A
#
# COMPACT_ATOMS: atom_id res chain seq x y z
N GLU A 1 0.71 -29.07 -6.76
CA GLU A 1 1.17 -27.69 -6.46
C GLU A 1 1.04 -26.72 -7.63
N VAL A 2 1.09 -27.19 -8.89
CA VAL A 2 0.77 -26.41 -10.12
C VAL A 2 -0.47 -25.49 -10.01
N PRO A 3 -1.56 -25.83 -9.28
CA PRO A 3 -2.70 -24.91 -9.14
C PRO A 3 -2.42 -23.62 -8.36
N VAL A 4 -1.50 -23.64 -7.38
CA VAL A 4 -1.24 -22.48 -6.51
C VAL A 4 -0.33 -21.47 -7.21
N ALA A 5 0.77 -21.92 -7.80
CA ALA A 5 1.67 -21.06 -8.56
C ALA A 5 0.93 -20.38 -9.72
N ALA A 6 0.08 -21.11 -10.45
CA ALA A 6 -0.75 -20.54 -11.52
C ALA A 6 -1.71 -19.45 -11.02
N GLN A 7 -2.30 -19.61 -9.83
CA GLN A 7 -3.15 -18.59 -9.22
C GLN A 7 -2.36 -17.32 -8.87
N ILE A 8 -1.18 -17.47 -8.27
CA ILE A 8 -0.31 -16.34 -7.92
C ILE A 8 0.10 -15.59 -9.19
N VAL A 9 0.60 -16.30 -10.20
CA VAL A 9 1.00 -15.72 -11.49
C VAL A 9 -0.18 -15.03 -12.18
N LYS A 10 -1.38 -15.60 -12.14
CA LYS A 10 -2.60 -14.93 -12.64
C LYS A 10 -2.84 -13.61 -11.90
N GLY A 11 -2.73 -13.61 -10.57
CA GLY A 11 -2.86 -12.39 -9.76
C GLY A 11 -1.83 -11.33 -10.11
N ILE A 12 -0.56 -11.71 -10.27
CA ILE A 12 0.51 -10.79 -10.70
C ILE A 12 0.18 -10.22 -12.09
N SER A 13 -0.25 -11.07 -13.02
CA SER A 13 -0.66 -10.64 -14.36
C SER A 13 -1.84 -9.66 -14.33
N ASP A 14 -2.86 -9.92 -13.50
CA ASP A 14 -4.00 -9.04 -13.31
C ASP A 14 -3.58 -7.69 -12.68
N GLY A 15 -2.67 -7.72 -11.70
CA GLY A 15 -2.09 -6.51 -11.10
C GLY A 15 -1.28 -5.69 -12.12
N CYS A 16 -0.42 -6.33 -12.91
CA CYS A 16 0.36 -5.66 -13.95
C CYS A 16 -0.55 -4.99 -15.00
N ARG A 17 -1.64 -5.66 -15.39
CA ARG A 17 -2.66 -5.05 -16.28
C ARG A 17 -3.29 -3.82 -15.65
N ALA A 18 -3.69 -3.89 -14.39
CA ALA A 18 -4.27 -2.74 -13.66
C ALA A 18 -3.27 -1.58 -13.50
N ALA A 19 -1.98 -1.88 -13.32
CA ALA A 19 -0.89 -0.91 -13.24
C ALA A 19 -0.43 -0.39 -14.63
N ASN A 20 -0.95 -0.96 -15.72
CA ASN A 20 -0.47 -0.73 -17.08
C ASN A 20 1.05 -0.95 -17.25
N CYS A 21 1.60 -1.95 -16.55
CA CYS A 21 3.01 -2.31 -16.63
C CYS A 21 3.21 -3.70 -17.26
N ALA A 22 4.42 -3.94 -17.75
CA ALA A 22 4.80 -5.22 -18.33
C ALA A 22 5.26 -6.18 -17.23
N LEU A 23 4.68 -7.38 -17.16
CA LEU A 23 5.30 -8.48 -16.43
C LEU A 23 6.45 -9.01 -17.30
N VAL A 24 7.71 -8.76 -16.93
CA VAL A 24 8.91 -9.11 -17.74
C VAL A 24 9.55 -10.44 -17.33
N GLY A 25 9.32 -10.88 -16.08
CA GLY A 25 9.84 -12.13 -15.55
C GLY A 25 9.38 -12.42 -14.12
N GLY A 26 9.87 -13.53 -13.59
CA GLY A 26 9.63 -14.05 -12.25
C GLY A 26 10.26 -15.44 -12.12
N GLU A 27 10.72 -15.79 -10.92
CA GLU A 27 11.36 -17.08 -10.63
C GLU A 27 10.46 -17.93 -9.74
N THR A 28 10.58 -19.24 -9.83
CA THR A 28 9.96 -20.14 -8.86
C THR A 28 11.02 -21.08 -8.32
N ALA A 29 11.45 -20.84 -7.09
CA ALA A 29 12.41 -21.68 -6.38
C ALA A 29 11.68 -22.58 -5.39
N GLU A 30 11.77 -23.89 -5.58
CA GLU A 30 11.30 -24.89 -4.63
C GLU A 30 12.41 -25.19 -3.63
N MET A 31 12.18 -24.90 -2.34
CA MET A 31 13.18 -25.08 -1.28
C MET A 31 12.60 -25.90 -0.11
N PRO A 32 12.50 -27.24 -0.24
CA PRO A 32 11.90 -28.10 0.80
C PRO A 32 12.60 -28.07 2.15
N SER A 33 13.88 -27.69 2.20
CA SER A 33 14.64 -27.54 3.45
C SER A 33 14.41 -26.21 4.16
N VAL A 34 13.76 -25.24 3.51
CA VAL A 34 13.52 -23.89 4.05
C VAL A 34 12.05 -23.67 4.36
N TYR A 35 11.14 -24.13 3.49
CA TYR A 35 9.70 -23.94 3.66
C TYR A 35 9.00 -25.26 3.97
N GLU A 36 8.09 -25.22 4.95
CA GLU A 36 7.16 -26.32 5.22
C GLU A 36 6.21 -26.55 4.03
N ILE A 37 5.68 -27.76 3.91
CA ILE A 37 4.73 -28.12 2.86
C ILE A 37 3.52 -27.16 2.88
N GLY A 38 3.21 -26.58 1.71
CA GLY A 38 2.12 -25.62 1.55
C GLY A 38 2.44 -24.19 2.00
N LYS A 39 3.67 -23.92 2.44
CA LYS A 39 4.18 -22.57 2.68
C LYS A 39 4.95 -22.07 1.47
N TYR A 40 4.75 -20.80 1.16
CA TYR A 40 5.47 -20.10 0.11
C TYR A 40 5.68 -18.65 0.54
N ASP A 41 6.63 -17.99 -0.09
CA ASP A 41 6.86 -16.56 0.02
C ASP A 41 6.91 -15.94 -1.38
N ILE A 42 6.69 -14.63 -1.45
CA ILE A 42 6.69 -13.90 -2.72
C ILE A 42 7.36 -12.54 -2.54
N ALA A 43 8.26 -12.24 -3.47
CA ALA A 43 8.94 -10.96 -3.58
C ALA A 43 8.76 -10.43 -5.00
N GLY A 44 8.56 -9.12 -5.08
CA GLY A 44 8.25 -8.40 -6.30
C GLY A 44 9.27 -7.30 -6.52
N TYR A 45 9.48 -7.00 -7.80
CA TYR A 45 10.44 -5.99 -8.23
C TYR A 45 9.80 -5.22 -9.36
N CYS A 46 9.79 -3.89 -9.26
CA CYS A 46 9.34 -2.99 -10.30
C CYS A 46 10.50 -2.13 -10.77
N VAL A 47 10.52 -1.82 -12.07
CA VAL A 47 11.44 -0.86 -12.66
C VAL A 47 10.61 0.21 -13.35
N GLY A 48 10.82 1.46 -12.95
CA GLY A 48 10.24 2.66 -13.55
C GLY A 48 11.30 3.48 -14.27
N ILE A 49 10.85 4.36 -15.17
CA ILE A 49 11.70 5.34 -15.84
C ILE A 49 11.05 6.71 -15.67
N ILE A 50 11.86 7.71 -15.32
CA ILE A 50 11.45 9.10 -15.24
C ILE A 50 12.43 9.98 -16.04
N GLU A 51 12.00 11.17 -16.42
CA GLU A 51 12.88 12.20 -16.97
C GLU A 51 13.62 12.88 -15.80
N LYS A 52 14.92 13.15 -15.97
CA LYS A 52 15.70 13.90 -14.98
C LYS A 52 15.07 15.27 -14.68
N GLY A 53 15.04 15.63 -13.40
CA GLY A 53 14.37 16.83 -12.90
C GLY A 53 12.88 16.65 -12.59
N ASN A 54 12.29 15.48 -12.87
CA ASN A 54 10.91 15.13 -12.48
C ASN A 54 10.84 14.20 -11.26
N GLU A 55 11.96 13.99 -10.57
CA GLU A 55 12.03 13.23 -9.32
C GLU A 55 11.12 13.86 -8.25
N LEU A 56 10.55 13.01 -7.40
CA LEU A 56 9.81 13.39 -6.19
C LEU A 56 10.51 12.76 -4.97
N PRO A 57 10.45 13.38 -3.79
CA PRO A 57 9.79 14.65 -3.47
C PRO A 57 10.60 15.89 -3.88
N LYS A 58 9.90 17.02 -4.10
CA LYS A 58 10.47 18.35 -4.37
C LYS A 58 10.28 19.28 -3.19
N PHE A 59 11.03 19.02 -2.11
CA PHE A 59 10.89 19.77 -0.85
C PHE A 59 11.12 21.28 -1.00
N ASP A 60 12.01 21.68 -1.91
CA ASP A 60 12.30 23.10 -2.17
C ASP A 60 11.10 23.89 -2.73
N LEU A 61 10.08 23.19 -3.25
CA LEU A 61 8.87 23.80 -3.78
C LEU A 61 7.75 23.91 -2.74
N TYR A 62 7.95 23.42 -1.51
CA TYR A 62 6.89 23.40 -0.50
C TYR A 62 6.60 24.81 -0.01
N GLU A 63 5.32 25.11 0.16
CA GLU A 63 4.85 26.38 0.69
C GLU A 63 3.83 26.16 1.80
N GLU A 64 3.76 27.13 2.72
CA GLU A 64 2.63 27.20 3.63
C GLU A 64 1.31 27.34 2.85
N GLY A 65 0.31 26.55 3.25
CA GLY A 65 -0.98 26.44 2.59
C GLY A 65 -1.10 25.30 1.59
N ASP A 66 0.00 24.64 1.21
CA ASP A 66 -0.05 23.45 0.36
C ASP A 66 -0.91 22.34 1.00
N LEU A 67 -1.58 21.56 0.16
CA LEU A 67 -2.60 20.62 0.60
C LEU A 67 -2.03 19.21 0.64
N LEU A 68 -2.37 18.46 1.69
CA LEU A 68 -2.21 17.01 1.72
C LEU A 68 -3.51 16.38 1.23
N VAL A 69 -3.43 15.75 0.07
CA VAL A 69 -4.53 15.03 -0.57
C VAL A 69 -4.31 13.54 -0.39
N ALA A 70 -5.32 12.84 0.12
CA ALA A 70 -5.30 11.43 0.42
C ALA A 70 -6.18 10.66 -0.57
N LEU A 71 -5.71 9.50 -1.01
CA LEU A 71 -6.49 8.51 -1.74
C LEU A 71 -6.94 7.39 -0.80
N PRO A 72 -8.19 6.93 -0.91
CA PRO A 72 -8.72 5.91 -0.01
C PRO A 72 -8.01 4.57 -0.22
N SER A 73 -7.87 3.81 0.87
CA SER A 73 -7.44 2.40 0.80
C SER A 73 -8.64 1.47 0.59
N SER A 74 -8.38 0.29 0.04
CA SER A 74 -9.36 -0.79 -0.07
C SER A 74 -9.54 -1.57 1.25
N GLY A 75 -8.75 -1.24 2.28
CA GLY A 75 -8.67 -1.99 3.53
C GLY A 75 -7.27 -1.92 4.13
N LEU A 76 -6.77 -3.04 4.67
CA LEU A 76 -5.45 -3.10 5.32
C LEU A 76 -4.26 -3.07 4.36
N HIS A 77 -4.52 -3.27 3.06
CA HIS A 77 -3.46 -3.53 2.07
C HIS A 77 -2.59 -4.72 2.54
N CYS A 78 -1.28 -4.52 2.76
CA CYS A 78 -0.36 -5.54 3.28
C CYS A 78 0.19 -5.23 4.68
N ALA A 79 -0.36 -4.23 5.38
CA ALA A 79 0.18 -3.71 6.65
C ALA A 79 -0.35 -4.48 7.88
N GLY A 80 0.51 -4.68 8.88
CA GLY A 80 0.12 -5.10 10.24
C GLY A 80 -0.41 -6.54 10.41
N PHE A 81 -0.35 -7.38 9.38
CA PHE A 81 -0.94 -8.73 9.41
C PHE A 81 -0.31 -9.65 10.45
N ASN A 82 0.96 -9.47 10.81
CA ASN A 82 1.60 -10.32 11.80
C ASN A 82 1.02 -10.06 13.19
N ALA A 83 0.97 -8.79 13.61
CA ALA A 83 0.35 -8.41 14.87
C ALA A 83 -1.16 -8.76 14.90
N ILE A 84 -1.89 -8.47 13.81
CA ILE A 84 -3.32 -8.77 13.70
C ILE A 84 -3.61 -10.27 13.86
N LEU A 85 -2.88 -11.14 13.14
CA LEU A 85 -3.10 -12.59 13.23
C LEU A 85 -2.76 -13.16 14.61
N ASN A 86 -1.76 -12.61 15.29
CA ASN A 86 -1.43 -13.00 16.67
C ASN A 86 -2.59 -12.67 17.62
N TYR A 87 -3.21 -11.49 17.47
CA TYR A 87 -4.38 -11.13 18.25
C TYR A 87 -5.63 -11.94 17.89
N ILE A 88 -5.88 -12.20 16.61
CA ILE A 88 -6.96 -13.09 16.16
C ILE A 88 -6.84 -14.46 16.82
N LYS A 89 -5.63 -15.03 16.89
CA LYS A 89 -5.37 -16.28 17.61
C LYS A 89 -5.58 -16.13 19.13
N LYS A 90 -5.09 -15.04 19.74
CA LYS A 90 -5.23 -14.78 21.19
C LYS A 90 -6.68 -14.65 21.63
N PHE A 91 -7.52 -14.04 20.81
CA PHE A 91 -8.95 -13.85 21.08
C PHE A 91 -9.85 -14.97 20.53
N ASP A 92 -9.26 -16.05 20.03
CA ASP A 92 -9.97 -17.21 19.46
C ASP A 92 -10.99 -16.83 18.37
N ILE A 93 -10.61 -15.88 17.50
CA ILE A 93 -11.46 -15.39 16.42
C ILE A 93 -11.34 -16.32 15.21
N ASP A 94 -12.44 -16.95 14.83
CA ASP A 94 -12.50 -17.86 13.69
C ASP A 94 -12.56 -17.11 12.35
N LEU A 95 -11.47 -17.20 11.59
CA LEU A 95 -11.27 -16.64 10.26
C LEU A 95 -12.25 -17.20 9.20
N ASN A 96 -12.82 -18.39 9.41
CA ASN A 96 -13.73 -19.02 8.46
C ASN A 96 -15.19 -18.62 8.63
N LYS A 97 -15.54 -17.94 9.74
CA LYS A 97 -16.90 -17.40 9.93
C LYS A 97 -17.17 -16.25 8.96
N LYS A 98 -18.47 -16.01 8.70
CA LYS A 98 -18.91 -14.86 7.90
C LYS A 98 -18.42 -13.56 8.54
N SER A 99 -18.01 -12.62 7.69
CA SER A 99 -17.53 -11.33 8.17
C SER A 99 -18.66 -10.51 8.82
N GLU A 100 -18.30 -9.79 9.89
CA GLU A 100 -19.18 -8.82 10.56
C GLU A 100 -19.12 -7.43 9.89
N PHE A 101 -18.18 -7.22 8.97
CA PHE A 101 -17.96 -5.97 8.25
C PHE A 101 -17.85 -6.18 6.74
N GLY A 102 -18.13 -5.14 5.96
CA GLY A 102 -18.10 -5.19 4.49
C GLY A 102 -19.15 -6.17 3.92
N ASP A 103 -18.79 -6.90 2.87
CA ASP A 103 -19.60 -7.99 2.30
C ASP A 103 -19.72 -9.18 3.27
N ARG A 104 -20.92 -9.32 3.84
CA ARG A 104 -21.30 -10.37 4.81
C ARG A 104 -21.44 -11.77 4.21
N ASN A 105 -21.36 -11.91 2.88
CA ASN A 105 -21.31 -13.22 2.22
C ASN A 105 -19.89 -13.80 2.20
N LYS A 106 -18.87 -12.95 2.35
CA LYS A 106 -17.47 -13.37 2.49
C LYS A 106 -17.17 -13.82 3.92
N THR A 107 -16.20 -14.72 4.07
CA THR A 107 -15.64 -15.03 5.40
C THR A 107 -14.76 -13.89 5.89
N LEU A 108 -14.48 -13.83 7.20
CA LEU A 108 -13.57 -12.84 7.78
C LEU A 108 -12.19 -12.88 7.09
N ALA A 109 -11.64 -14.06 6.87
CA ALA A 109 -10.37 -14.23 6.16
C ALA A 109 -10.40 -13.61 4.76
N GLN A 110 -11.52 -13.73 4.06
CA GLN A 110 -11.68 -13.21 2.71
C GLN A 110 -11.77 -11.69 2.70
N GLN A 111 -12.39 -11.08 3.72
CA GLN A 111 -12.39 -9.63 3.88
C GLN A 111 -11.02 -9.08 4.28
N LEU A 112 -10.32 -9.77 5.17
CA LEU A 112 -8.94 -9.40 5.52
C LEU A 112 -7.99 -9.53 4.32
N ALA A 113 -8.30 -10.44 3.38
CA ALA A 113 -7.54 -10.66 2.16
C ALA A 113 -7.95 -9.76 0.97
N GLU A 114 -8.78 -8.73 1.19
CA GLU A 114 -9.14 -7.76 0.15
C GLU A 114 -7.87 -7.14 -0.46
N THR A 115 -7.80 -7.07 -1.78
CA THR A 115 -6.57 -6.71 -2.51
C THR A 115 -6.21 -5.25 -2.35
N SER A 116 -4.92 -4.94 -2.25
CA SER A 116 -4.39 -3.58 -2.27
C SER A 116 -4.80 -2.86 -3.55
N TYR A 117 -5.14 -1.58 -3.42
CA TYR A 117 -5.39 -0.73 -4.59
C TYR A 117 -4.08 -0.39 -5.30
N ILE A 118 -4.15 -0.32 -6.63
CA ILE A 118 -3.06 0.11 -7.51
C ILE A 118 -3.38 1.54 -7.95
N TYR A 119 -2.56 2.50 -7.53
CA TYR A 119 -2.83 3.93 -7.72
C TYR A 119 -2.18 4.52 -8.98
N VAL A 120 -1.35 3.74 -9.69
CA VAL A 120 -0.51 4.19 -10.80
C VAL A 120 -1.28 5.03 -11.82
N SER A 121 -2.37 4.50 -12.38
CA SER A 121 -3.14 5.19 -13.43
C SER A 121 -3.73 6.53 -12.97
N ASN A 122 -4.14 6.61 -11.70
CA ASN A 122 -4.77 7.79 -11.12
C ASN A 122 -3.72 8.88 -10.83
N VAL A 123 -2.55 8.47 -10.33
CA VAL A 123 -1.54 9.39 -9.81
C VAL A 123 -0.58 9.84 -10.90
N LEU A 124 -0.23 8.96 -11.85
CA LEU A 124 0.71 9.28 -12.92
C LEU A 124 0.25 10.45 -13.78
N GLN A 125 -1.07 10.58 -14.01
CA GLN A 125 -1.64 11.72 -14.74
C GLN A 125 -1.36 13.07 -14.05
N LEU A 126 -1.48 13.12 -12.71
CA LEU A 126 -1.19 14.33 -11.93
C LEU A 126 0.30 14.61 -11.78
N ILE A 127 1.12 13.57 -11.73
CA ILE A 127 2.58 13.71 -11.78
C ILE A 127 2.97 14.37 -13.11
N HIS A 128 2.41 13.90 -14.24
CA HIS A 128 2.68 14.49 -15.56
C HIS A 128 2.20 15.95 -15.68
N SER A 129 1.12 16.33 -15.00
CA SER A 129 0.68 17.73 -14.94
C SER A 129 1.54 18.61 -14.02
N LYS A 130 2.59 18.06 -13.39
CA LYS A 130 3.48 18.75 -12.44
C LYS A 130 2.73 19.38 -11.26
N ALA A 131 1.58 18.81 -10.90
CA ALA A 131 0.71 19.31 -9.84
C ALA A 131 1.17 18.87 -8.44
N ILE A 132 1.91 17.75 -8.39
CA ILE A 132 2.31 17.06 -7.18
C ILE A 132 3.76 17.44 -6.82
N LYS A 133 3.97 17.78 -5.55
CA LYS A 133 5.29 18.09 -4.96
C LYS A 133 5.90 16.88 -4.24
N ALA A 134 5.08 15.94 -3.77
CA ALA A 134 5.52 14.65 -3.23
C ALA A 134 4.38 13.64 -3.20
N VAL A 135 4.73 12.35 -3.14
CA VAL A 135 3.82 11.22 -2.96
C VAL A 135 4.39 10.31 -1.87
N ALA A 136 3.52 9.77 -1.03
CA ALA A 136 3.82 8.72 -0.07
C ALA A 136 2.78 7.61 -0.20
N HIS A 137 3.25 6.39 -0.50
CA HIS A 137 2.47 5.18 -0.34
C HIS A 137 2.42 4.79 1.15
N ILE A 138 1.23 4.53 1.68
CA ILE A 138 1.04 4.23 3.11
C ILE A 138 1.08 2.72 3.33
N THR A 139 2.18 2.22 3.88
CA THR A 139 2.47 0.79 4.03
C THR A 139 2.82 0.39 5.45
N SER A 140 3.63 1.19 6.13
CA SER A 140 4.19 0.90 7.45
C SER A 140 3.39 1.56 8.57
N GLY A 141 2.54 2.54 8.22
CA GLY A 141 1.68 3.27 9.13
C GLY A 141 1.50 4.71 8.68
N LEU A 142 0.28 5.25 8.80
CA LEU A 142 -0.05 6.57 8.29
C LEU A 142 0.89 7.67 8.82
N LEU A 143 1.17 7.69 10.12
CA LEU A 143 2.03 8.72 10.71
C LEU A 143 3.47 8.64 10.21
N ILE A 144 4.01 7.41 10.15
CA ILE A 144 5.39 7.17 9.74
C ILE A 144 5.56 7.56 8.27
N ASP A 145 4.70 7.07 7.39
CA ASP A 145 4.87 7.30 5.95
C ASP A 145 4.56 8.75 5.56
N VAL A 146 3.57 9.41 6.20
CA VAL A 146 3.35 10.85 6.01
C VAL A 146 4.55 11.66 6.49
N SER A 147 5.14 11.32 7.64
CA SER A 147 6.30 12.07 8.16
C SER A 147 7.50 12.09 7.20
N ARG A 148 7.68 11.05 6.36
CA ARG A 148 8.77 10.97 5.38
C ARG A 148 8.70 12.03 4.28
N ILE A 149 7.50 12.52 3.98
CA ILE A 149 7.26 13.52 2.93
C ILE A 149 7.02 14.92 3.49
N ILE A 150 7.20 15.13 4.80
CA ILE A 150 7.11 16.45 5.44
C ILE A 150 8.50 16.88 5.92
N PRO A 151 9.08 17.96 5.36
CA PRO A 151 10.34 18.52 5.84
C PRO A 151 10.25 19.08 7.27
N THR A 152 11.39 19.17 7.95
CA THR A 152 11.49 19.52 9.38
C THR A 152 11.00 20.94 9.73
N ASN A 153 10.93 21.85 8.76
CA ASN A 153 10.42 23.22 8.89
C ASN A 153 8.91 23.34 8.67
N PHE A 154 8.23 22.26 8.28
CA PHE A 154 6.77 22.22 8.12
C PHE A 154 6.13 21.30 9.17
N GLU A 155 4.88 21.58 9.49
CA GLU A 155 3.98 20.72 10.26
C GLU A 155 2.65 20.52 9.51
N VAL A 156 1.95 19.44 9.82
CA VAL A 156 0.64 19.15 9.25
C VAL A 156 -0.33 18.62 10.31
N CYS A 157 -1.60 18.95 10.14
CA CYS A 157 -2.70 18.45 10.94
C CYS A 157 -3.65 17.66 10.02
N LEU A 158 -3.72 16.35 10.23
CA LEU A 158 -4.59 15.43 9.49
C LEU A 158 -5.98 15.42 10.15
N ASP A 159 -7.02 15.74 9.40
CA ASP A 159 -8.41 15.77 9.84
C ASP A 159 -9.19 14.61 9.21
N PHE A 160 -9.74 13.74 10.05
CA PHE A 160 -10.52 12.56 9.64
C PHE A 160 -12.02 12.82 9.48
N ASN A 161 -12.51 14.05 9.64
CA ASN A 161 -13.93 14.35 9.43
C ASN A 161 -14.41 14.13 7.99
N SER A 162 -13.53 14.31 7.01
CA SER A 162 -13.84 14.21 5.58
C SER A 162 -13.52 12.85 4.97
N LEU A 163 -12.89 11.96 5.73
CA LEU A 163 -12.47 10.63 5.27
C LEU A 163 -13.42 9.55 5.77
N GLU A 164 -13.93 8.73 4.87
CA GLU A 164 -14.64 7.52 5.26
C GLU A 164 -13.64 6.45 5.72
N ILE A 165 -13.66 6.12 7.02
CA ILE A 165 -12.80 5.08 7.57
C ILE A 165 -13.43 3.70 7.26
N PRO A 166 -12.73 2.81 6.52
CA PRO A 166 -13.27 1.49 6.20
C PRO A 166 -13.59 0.67 7.46
N GLU A 167 -14.68 -0.10 7.43
CA GLU A 167 -15.22 -0.80 8.61
C GLU A 167 -14.24 -1.79 9.28
N ILE A 168 -13.21 -2.22 8.58
CA ILE A 168 -12.15 -3.09 9.11
C ILE A 168 -11.40 -2.45 10.28
N PHE A 169 -11.16 -1.14 10.26
CA PHE A 169 -10.43 -0.43 11.32
C PHE A 169 -11.23 -0.36 12.64
N PRO A 170 -12.50 0.10 12.65
CA PRO A 170 -13.31 0.03 13.86
C PRO A 170 -13.58 -1.42 14.30
N TRP A 171 -13.70 -2.38 13.36
CA TRP A 171 -13.81 -3.79 13.74
C TRP A 171 -12.57 -4.28 14.48
N LEU A 172 -11.36 -4.00 13.98
CA LEU A 172 -10.10 -4.34 14.64
C LEU A 172 -9.96 -3.66 15.99
N ALA A 173 -10.27 -2.36 16.08
CA ALA A 173 -10.21 -1.59 17.32
C ALA A 173 -11.06 -2.22 18.42
N ALA A 174 -12.31 -2.61 18.09
CA ALA A 174 -13.23 -3.20 19.05
C ALA A 174 -12.90 -4.66 19.41
N LYS A 175 -12.64 -5.50 18.40
CA LYS A 175 -12.44 -6.95 18.59
C LYS A 175 -11.08 -7.28 19.18
N LEU A 176 -10.05 -6.53 18.78
CA LEU A 176 -8.70 -6.73 19.28
C LEU A 176 -8.36 -5.78 20.44
N LYS A 177 -9.31 -4.92 20.85
CA LYS A 177 -9.20 -3.98 21.97
C LYS A 177 -8.03 -3.01 21.79
N LEU A 178 -7.81 -2.52 20.58
CA LEU A 178 -6.66 -1.68 20.21
C LEU A 178 -6.92 -0.20 20.48
N LYS A 179 -5.91 0.52 20.96
CA LYS A 179 -5.99 1.99 21.11
C LYS A 179 -5.92 2.70 19.73
N PRO A 180 -6.55 3.88 19.54
CA PRO A 180 -6.54 4.58 18.26
C PRO A 180 -5.12 4.88 17.72
N ASP A 181 -4.22 5.34 18.58
CA ASP A 181 -2.85 5.74 18.18
C ASP A 181 -2.09 4.59 17.51
N THR A 182 -2.25 3.35 18.02
CA THR A 182 -1.54 2.20 17.45
C THR A 182 -1.98 1.87 16.03
N LEU A 183 -3.23 2.20 15.67
CA LEU A 183 -3.72 2.02 14.30
C LEU A 183 -3.04 3.03 13.38
N LEU A 184 -2.96 4.30 13.77
CA LEU A 184 -2.31 5.36 13.00
C LEU A 184 -0.80 5.13 12.83
N GLU A 185 -0.16 4.54 13.83
CA GLU A 185 1.27 4.21 13.82
C GLU A 185 1.63 3.01 12.95
N ASN A 186 0.73 2.02 12.81
CA ASN A 186 1.06 0.72 12.21
C ASN A 186 0.23 0.37 10.97
N LEU A 187 -0.87 1.08 10.72
CA LEU A 187 -1.81 0.82 9.63
C LEU A 187 -2.11 2.09 8.85
N ASN A 188 -2.76 1.90 7.70
CA ASN A 188 -3.09 2.98 6.78
C ASN A 188 -4.36 3.78 7.17
N CYS A 189 -5.20 3.22 8.06
CA CYS A 189 -6.41 3.84 8.59
C CYS A 189 -7.41 4.38 7.55
N GLY A 190 -7.46 3.77 6.36
CA GLY A 190 -8.36 4.19 5.28
C GLY A 190 -7.67 5.05 4.22
N VAL A 191 -6.41 5.41 4.40
CA VAL A 191 -5.63 6.21 3.45
C VAL A 191 -4.55 5.34 2.83
N GLY A 192 -4.64 5.00 1.56
CA GLY A 192 -3.63 4.18 0.90
C GLY A 192 -2.46 4.97 0.33
N MET A 193 -2.69 6.22 -0.05
CA MET A 193 -1.65 7.08 -0.61
C MET A 193 -1.92 8.54 -0.25
N VAL A 194 -0.86 9.31 0.01
CA VAL A 194 -0.92 10.73 0.30
C VAL A 194 -0.03 11.49 -0.67
N MET A 195 -0.49 12.63 -1.15
CA MET A 195 0.26 13.52 -2.02
C MET A 195 0.23 14.96 -1.50
N VAL A 196 1.33 15.67 -1.67
CA VAL A 196 1.41 17.12 -1.42
C VAL A 196 1.16 17.84 -2.74
N VAL A 197 0.14 18.68 -2.78
CA VAL A 197 -0.22 19.47 -3.97
C VAL A 197 -0.18 20.97 -3.65
N SER A 198 0.08 21.79 -4.67
CA SER A 198 0.05 23.23 -4.50
C SER A 198 -1.33 23.72 -4.06
N LYS A 199 -1.38 24.67 -3.13
CA LYS A 199 -2.61 25.37 -2.72
C LYS A 199 -3.41 26.00 -3.87
N THR A 200 -2.72 26.34 -4.96
CA THR A 200 -3.33 26.97 -6.15
C THR A 200 -3.90 25.94 -7.13
N ASN A 201 -3.48 24.67 -7.02
CA ASN A 201 -3.89 23.63 -7.94
C ASN A 201 -5.09 22.87 -7.37
N THR A 202 -6.26 23.12 -7.95
CA THR A 202 -7.50 22.42 -7.58
C THR A 202 -7.88 21.31 -8.54
N ASN A 203 -7.12 21.11 -9.63
CA ASN A 203 -7.44 20.16 -10.70
C ASN A 203 -7.48 18.71 -10.21
N TRP A 204 -6.78 18.41 -9.11
CA TRP A 204 -6.82 17.09 -8.48
C TRP A 204 -8.24 16.67 -8.08
N ARG A 205 -9.15 17.60 -7.77
CA ARG A 205 -10.55 17.25 -7.41
C ARG A 205 -11.33 16.68 -8.59
N GLU A 206 -11.07 17.16 -9.80
CA GLU A 206 -11.74 16.69 -11.01
C GLU A 206 -11.13 15.37 -11.49
N GLN A 207 -9.80 15.22 -11.35
CA GLN A 207 -9.07 14.04 -11.80
C GLN A 207 -9.16 12.87 -10.81
N LEU A 208 -9.24 13.15 -9.51
CA LEU A 208 -9.32 12.15 -8.44
C LEU A 208 -10.63 12.30 -7.67
N ARG A 209 -11.70 11.66 -8.18
CA ARG A 209 -13.05 11.79 -7.59
C ARG A 209 -13.14 11.32 -6.14
N ASP A 210 -12.36 10.30 -5.78
CA ASP A 210 -12.40 9.71 -4.44
C ASP A 210 -11.34 10.30 -3.49
N ALA A 211 -10.56 11.28 -3.95
CA ALA A 211 -9.52 11.88 -3.13
C ALA A 211 -10.09 12.91 -2.14
N VAL A 212 -9.51 12.94 -0.95
CA VAL A 212 -9.92 13.82 0.14
C VAL A 212 -8.76 14.71 0.56
N CYS A 213 -9.03 15.99 0.80
CA CYS A 213 -8.05 16.87 1.45
C CYS A 213 -7.96 16.50 2.93
N LEU A 214 -6.86 15.86 3.33
CA LEU A 214 -6.63 15.37 4.68
C LEU A 214 -6.03 16.45 5.58
N GLY A 215 -5.33 17.43 5.01
CA GLY A 215 -4.73 18.50 5.80
C GLY A 215 -4.07 19.57 4.95
N THR A 216 -3.47 20.55 5.64
CA THR A 216 -2.76 21.67 5.02
C THR A 216 -1.41 21.86 5.71
N LEU A 217 -0.36 22.08 4.93
CA LEU A 217 0.98 22.38 5.41
C LEU A 217 1.02 23.76 6.06
N LYS A 218 1.65 23.81 7.23
CA LYS A 218 1.91 25.04 7.97
C LYS A 218 3.38 25.13 8.33
N SER A 219 3.88 26.35 8.46
CA SER A 219 5.21 26.57 9.03
C SER A 219 5.25 25.98 10.44
N ARG A 220 6.33 25.26 10.75
CA ARG A 220 6.43 24.55 12.02
C ARG A 220 6.50 25.54 13.17
N SER A 221 5.55 25.41 14.08
CA SER A 221 5.43 26.23 15.29
C SER A 221 5.52 25.39 16.55
N SER A 222 5.25 24.08 16.45
CA SER A 222 5.11 23.18 17.58
C SER A 222 5.61 21.77 17.26
N SER A 223 5.78 20.95 18.31
CA SER A 223 5.93 19.49 18.21
C SER A 223 4.59 18.86 18.63
N PRO A 224 4.09 17.78 17.98
CA PRO A 224 4.72 16.97 16.92
C PRO A 224 4.50 17.49 15.50
N GLN A 225 5.34 17.02 14.55
CA GLN A 225 5.33 17.42 13.13
C GLN A 225 4.05 17.01 12.39
N VAL A 226 3.54 15.82 12.67
CA VAL A 226 2.26 15.30 12.15
C VAL A 226 1.32 15.16 13.33
N ARG A 227 0.20 15.89 13.29
CA ARG A 227 -0.89 15.80 14.27
C ARG A 227 -2.10 15.18 13.60
N VAL A 228 -2.94 14.50 14.37
CA VAL A 228 -4.21 13.95 13.90
C VAL A 228 -5.34 14.49 14.77
N ARG A 229 -6.45 14.86 14.14
CA ARG A 229 -7.69 15.29 14.81
C ARG A 229 -8.86 14.43 14.34
N ASN A 230 -9.88 14.32 15.19
CA ASN A 230 -11.15 13.66 14.91
C ASN A 230 -11.06 12.15 14.65
N PHE A 231 -9.87 11.55 14.59
CA PHE A 231 -9.71 10.11 14.37
C PHE A 231 -10.26 9.29 15.53
N ALA A 232 -9.86 9.59 16.77
CA ALA A 232 -10.29 8.85 17.95
C ALA A 232 -11.81 8.95 18.15
N GLU A 233 -12.40 10.16 18.08
CA GLU A 233 -13.85 10.32 18.24
C GLU A 233 -14.64 9.65 17.10
N THR A 234 -14.13 9.70 15.86
CA THR A 234 -14.78 9.04 14.72
C THR A 234 -14.69 7.52 14.84
N LEU A 235 -13.52 7.01 15.23
CA LEU A 235 -13.31 5.59 15.44
C LEU A 235 -14.20 5.06 16.56
N GLU A 236 -14.30 5.76 17.70
CA GLU A 236 -15.18 5.39 18.82
C GLU A 236 -16.64 5.27 18.37
N LYS A 237 -17.16 6.25 17.63
CA LYS A 237 -18.52 6.20 17.09
C LYS A 237 -18.73 4.98 16.18
N LEU A 238 -17.78 4.70 15.29
CA LEU A 238 -17.87 3.57 14.36
C LEU A 238 -17.70 2.20 15.04
N THR A 239 -16.94 2.14 16.15
CA THR A 239 -16.73 0.91 16.92
C THR A 239 -17.95 0.46 17.70
N ALA A 240 -18.90 1.36 18.00
CA ALA A 240 -20.06 1.07 18.84
C ALA A 240 -20.85 -0.18 18.42
N LYS A 241 -20.90 -0.50 17.12
CA LYS A 241 -21.56 -1.71 16.58
C LYS A 241 -20.78 -3.02 16.79
N TYR A 242 -19.48 -2.96 17.08
CA TYR A 242 -18.60 -4.13 17.25
C TYR A 242 -18.15 -4.33 18.71
N GLY A 243 -18.29 -3.31 19.55
CA GLY A 243 -17.93 -3.32 20.97
C GLY A 243 -17.00 -2.16 21.35
N ALA A 244 -16.57 -2.12 22.61
CA ALA A 244 -15.70 -1.06 23.11
C ALA A 244 -14.23 -1.21 22.65
N ILE A 245 -13.58 -0.07 22.42
CA ILE A 245 -12.12 0.09 22.25
C ILE A 245 -11.41 -0.32 23.55
N GLY A 246 -10.13 -0.73 23.45
CA GLY A 246 -9.29 -1.02 24.62
C GLY A 246 -7.92 -0.35 24.53
N SER A 247 -6.94 -0.91 25.25
CA SER A 247 -5.59 -0.36 25.41
C SER A 247 -4.48 -1.20 24.76
N ASN A 248 -4.82 -2.23 23.98
CA ASN A 248 -3.84 -3.07 23.30
C ASN A 248 -3.10 -2.27 22.19
N GLU A 249 -1.89 -2.73 21.86
CA GLU A 249 -1.02 -2.12 20.86
C GLU A 249 -0.63 -3.14 19.80
N LEU A 250 -0.60 -2.72 18.54
CA LEU A 250 0.02 -3.45 17.45
C LEU A 250 1.53 -3.23 17.53
N LYS A 251 2.26 -4.24 18.02
CA LYS A 251 3.72 -4.23 18.01
C LYS A 251 4.20 -5.00 16.78
N GLU A 252 4.66 -4.30 15.75
CA GLU A 252 5.33 -4.88 14.60
C GLU A 252 6.86 -4.73 14.74
N THR A 253 7.59 -5.84 14.62
CA THR A 253 9.05 -5.81 14.50
C THR A 253 9.42 -5.63 13.04
N HIS A 254 9.75 -4.40 12.64
CA HIS A 254 10.19 -4.09 11.28
C HIS A 254 11.61 -4.62 11.03
N HIS A 255 11.75 -5.87 10.58
CA HIS A 255 13.02 -6.40 10.09
C HIS A 255 13.20 -6.00 8.62
N ARG A 256 13.82 -4.84 8.36
CA ARG A 256 14.14 -4.36 7.01
C ARG A 256 15.58 -4.69 6.64
N ALA A 257 15.81 -5.88 6.07
CA ALA A 257 16.99 -6.16 5.26
C ALA A 257 16.79 -7.51 4.57
N LEU A 258 16.88 -7.54 3.23
CA LEU A 258 17.49 -8.61 2.43
C LEU A 258 17.37 -8.24 0.93
N GLN A 259 18.51 -8.04 0.29
CA GLN A 259 18.65 -7.92 -1.18
C GLN A 259 18.91 -9.31 -1.76
N ALA A 260 18.21 -9.71 -2.83
CA ALA A 260 18.58 -10.88 -3.63
C ALA A 260 18.11 -10.77 -5.09
N THR A 261 18.77 -11.54 -5.96
CA THR A 261 18.81 -11.39 -7.42
C THR A 261 17.74 -12.20 -8.16
N LEU A 262 17.36 -11.72 -9.35
CA LEU A 262 16.20 -12.09 -10.16
C LEU A 262 16.50 -13.01 -11.37
N THR A 263 15.64 -14.01 -11.64
CA THR A 263 15.44 -14.66 -12.97
C THR A 263 13.97 -15.13 -13.18
N GLN A 264 13.63 -15.80 -14.30
CA GLN A 264 12.63 -15.31 -15.25
C GLN A 264 11.61 -16.36 -15.81
N LYS A 265 10.32 -15.97 -15.98
CA LYS A 265 9.46 -16.21 -17.17
C LYS A 265 8.17 -15.36 -17.18
N SER A 266 7.82 -14.75 -18.33
CA SER A 266 6.52 -14.07 -18.57
C SER A 266 6.27 -13.71 -20.06
N GLU A 267 5.12 -13.08 -20.35
CA GLU A 267 4.57 -12.70 -21.67
C GLU A 267 5.40 -11.66 -22.45
N ALA A 268 5.15 -11.53 -23.77
CA ALA A 268 5.95 -10.73 -24.71
C ALA A 268 5.23 -9.44 -25.14
N ARG A 269 5.94 -8.30 -25.11
CA ARG A 269 5.55 -7.01 -25.72
C ARG A 269 6.51 -6.65 -26.85
N SER A 270 6.09 -5.80 -27.78
CA SER A 270 6.83 -5.41 -28.99
C SER A 270 8.18 -4.76 -28.71
N GLU A 271 8.28 -3.99 -27.63
CA GLU A 271 9.45 -3.25 -27.16
C GLU A 271 10.40 -4.11 -26.32
N THR A 272 10.04 -5.37 -26.07
CA THR A 272 10.85 -6.33 -25.31
C THR A 272 11.47 -7.35 -26.25
N TYR A 273 12.80 -7.46 -26.24
CA TYR A 273 13.53 -8.44 -27.02
C TYR A 273 14.41 -9.31 -26.13
N LYS A 274 14.80 -10.49 -26.64
CA LYS A 274 15.69 -11.42 -25.93
C LYS A 274 17.07 -11.41 -26.59
N THR A 275 18.11 -11.35 -25.78
CA THR A 275 19.48 -11.61 -26.22
C THR A 275 19.64 -13.09 -26.58
N GLN A 276 20.73 -13.43 -27.28
CA GLN A 276 21.10 -14.83 -27.54
C GLN A 276 21.30 -15.65 -26.25
N SER A 277 21.69 -15.00 -25.15
CA SER A 277 21.80 -15.60 -23.81
C SER A 277 20.48 -15.70 -23.05
N GLY A 278 19.35 -15.39 -23.69
CA GLY A 278 18.02 -15.48 -23.09
C GLY A 278 17.66 -14.34 -22.14
N LYS A 279 18.54 -13.34 -21.96
CA LYS A 279 18.24 -12.15 -21.15
C LYS A 279 17.24 -11.28 -21.89
N ARG A 280 16.23 -10.75 -21.18
CA ARG A 280 15.30 -9.78 -21.77
C ARG A 280 15.83 -8.37 -21.61
N LEU A 281 15.68 -7.60 -22.67
CA LEU A 281 15.97 -6.18 -22.73
C LEU A 281 14.69 -5.46 -23.15
N THR A 282 14.43 -4.32 -22.53
CA THR A 282 13.33 -3.42 -22.90
C THR A 282 13.93 -2.11 -23.37
N GLU A 283 13.56 -1.66 -24.56
CA GLU A 283 14.05 -0.38 -25.08
C GLU A 283 13.41 0.78 -24.29
N VAL A 284 14.20 1.80 -23.94
CA VAL A 284 13.67 3.03 -23.37
C VAL A 284 12.97 3.82 -24.50
N PRO A 285 11.71 4.26 -24.32
CA PRO A 285 11.02 5.03 -25.34
C PRO A 285 11.82 6.28 -25.75
N LYS A 286 11.92 6.54 -27.05
CA LYS A 286 12.65 7.70 -27.62
C LYS A 286 12.08 9.07 -27.21
N THR A 287 10.96 9.08 -26.49
CA THR A 287 10.35 10.30 -25.91
C THR A 287 11.11 10.83 -24.70
N PHE A 288 11.96 10.03 -24.05
CA PHE A 288 12.80 10.47 -22.94
C PHE A 288 14.12 11.05 -23.47
N THR A 289 14.60 12.14 -22.85
CA THR A 289 15.85 12.82 -23.25
C THR A 289 17.03 12.39 -22.37
N ASP A 290 16.89 12.47 -21.05
CA ASP A 290 17.86 12.05 -20.02
C ASP A 290 17.13 11.15 -18.99
N PRO A 291 16.87 9.87 -19.35
CA PRO A 291 16.08 8.97 -18.52
C PRO A 291 16.83 8.51 -17.27
N ILE A 292 16.15 8.55 -16.12
CA ILE A 292 16.59 7.97 -14.86
C ILE A 292 15.76 6.73 -14.57
N MET A 293 16.45 5.66 -14.18
CA MET A 293 15.82 4.41 -13.75
C MET A 293 15.53 4.45 -12.25
N ILE A 294 14.33 4.04 -11.87
CA ILE A 294 13.91 3.83 -10.48
C ILE A 294 13.59 2.36 -10.29
N MET A 295 13.94 1.81 -9.13
CA MET A 295 13.64 0.43 -8.78
C MET A 295 12.90 0.37 -7.45
N GLY A 296 11.76 -0.32 -7.45
CA GLY A 296 11.00 -0.66 -6.25
C GLY A 296 11.12 -2.15 -5.96
N THR A 297 11.18 -2.54 -4.69
CA THR A 297 11.23 -3.95 -4.28
C THR A 297 10.44 -4.11 -3.00
N ASP A 298 9.45 -5.00 -3.02
CA ASP A 298 8.66 -5.28 -1.84
C ASP A 298 8.07 -6.70 -1.88
N GLY A 299 7.50 -7.13 -0.77
CA GLY A 299 6.75 -8.37 -0.62
C GLY A 299 5.34 -8.12 -0.10
N VAL A 300 4.54 -9.18 -0.03
CA VAL A 300 3.19 -9.11 0.57
C VAL A 300 3.24 -9.28 2.09
N GLY A 301 4.35 -9.80 2.61
CA GLY A 301 4.53 -10.04 4.03
C GLY A 301 3.53 -11.05 4.60
N THR A 302 3.10 -10.85 5.84
CA THR A 302 2.37 -11.88 6.59
C THR A 302 0.94 -12.13 6.08
N LYS A 303 0.40 -11.26 5.20
CA LYS A 303 -0.90 -11.47 4.56
C LYS A 303 -0.96 -12.78 3.75
N ILE A 304 0.18 -13.28 3.26
CA ILE A 304 0.28 -14.60 2.59
C ILE A 304 -0.26 -15.75 3.44
N LYS A 305 -0.20 -15.66 4.78
CA LYS A 305 -0.76 -16.68 5.67
C LYS A 305 -2.27 -16.82 5.50
N ILE A 306 -2.98 -15.72 5.27
CA ILE A 306 -4.43 -15.74 5.02
C ILE A 306 -4.73 -16.38 3.67
N ALA A 307 -3.95 -16.07 2.64
CA ALA A 307 -4.12 -16.68 1.33
C ALA A 307 -3.88 -18.20 1.36
N GLN A 308 -2.83 -18.65 2.06
CA GLN A 308 -2.52 -20.06 2.29
C GLN A 308 -3.65 -20.78 3.04
N GLN A 309 -4.21 -20.16 4.09
CA GLN A 309 -5.32 -20.74 4.87
C GLN A 309 -6.63 -20.82 4.08
N THR A 310 -6.93 -19.79 3.27
CA THR A 310 -8.17 -19.70 2.50
C THR A 310 -8.10 -20.34 1.12
N LYS A 311 -6.90 -20.77 0.69
CA LYS A 311 -6.60 -21.25 -0.67
C LYS A 311 -6.94 -20.23 -1.76
N ARG A 312 -6.85 -18.93 -1.43
CA ARG A 312 -7.13 -17.81 -2.37
C ARG A 312 -5.83 -17.10 -2.72
N ASN A 313 -5.02 -17.73 -3.55
CA ASN A 313 -3.66 -17.24 -3.82
C ASN A 313 -3.60 -16.20 -4.96
N CYS A 314 -4.71 -15.95 -5.66
CA CYS A 314 -4.76 -14.92 -6.70
C CYS A 314 -4.61 -13.51 -6.13
N SER A 315 -5.17 -13.21 -4.95
CA SER A 315 -5.15 -11.86 -4.37
C SER A 315 -3.73 -11.42 -4.04
N VAL A 316 -2.89 -12.33 -3.53
CA VAL A 316 -1.51 -11.99 -3.15
C VAL A 316 -0.63 -11.65 -4.35
N GLY A 317 -0.97 -12.11 -5.55
CA GLY A 317 -0.27 -11.66 -6.76
C GLY A 317 -0.55 -10.19 -7.10
N ILE A 318 -1.79 -9.75 -6.91
CA ILE A 318 -2.18 -8.33 -7.10
C ILE A 318 -1.55 -7.46 -6.00
N ASP A 319 -1.62 -7.92 -4.75
CA ASP A 319 -0.98 -7.26 -3.61
C ASP A 319 0.52 -7.03 -3.87
N LEU A 320 1.22 -8.06 -4.37
CA LEU A 320 2.65 -7.97 -4.70
C LEU A 320 2.94 -6.85 -5.69
N VAL A 321 2.16 -6.78 -6.78
CA VAL A 321 2.31 -5.73 -7.78
C VAL A 321 2.02 -4.37 -7.15
N ALA A 322 0.91 -4.22 -6.41
CA ALA A 322 0.53 -2.98 -5.78
C ALA A 322 1.62 -2.44 -4.84
N MET A 323 2.22 -3.30 -4.02
CA MET A 323 3.31 -2.89 -3.13
C MET A 323 4.54 -2.37 -3.89
N CYS A 324 4.84 -2.93 -5.06
CA CYS A 324 6.03 -2.54 -5.84
C CYS A 324 5.80 -1.35 -6.78
N VAL A 325 4.60 -1.16 -7.33
CA VAL A 325 4.33 -0.11 -8.33
C VAL A 325 3.82 1.19 -7.73
N ASN A 326 3.26 1.13 -6.51
CA ASN A 326 2.79 2.32 -5.79
C ASN A 326 3.93 3.04 -5.06
N ASP A 327 4.98 2.30 -4.68
CA ASP A 327 6.21 2.82 -4.08
C ASP A 327 7.14 3.40 -5.15
#